data_AF-A0A8J5TEE7-F1
#
_entry.id   AF-A0A8J5TEE7-F1
#
_cell.length_a   1.000
_cell.length_b   1.000
_cell.length_c   1.000
_cell.angle_alpha   90.00
_cell.angle_beta   90.00
_cell.angle_gamma   90.00
#
_symmetry.space_group_name_H-M   'P 1'
#
loop_
_entity.id
_entity.type
_entity.pdbx_description
1 polymer ?
#
loop_
_entity_poly.entity_id
_entity_poly.type
_entity_poly.pdbx_seq_one_letter_code
_entity_poly.pdbx_strand_id
1 'polypeptide(L)'
;YQGGKIEHLCPHDDENAVATNFKRGILSSLQMSISNLAEREQVIVQESDVSGECETRYTVIQLDNEENSRVMVNKTKNNCRADTHFPYIPYSQHTSNTYNSEVPLFGNKQSCQMTLTSGVWERVECTQELTVDKAPWDFGSHAYLASTTVSSSLLLHTTPYDAQDTFLQGSQRQRRESLRMDLEGAMHADEARQHQESSEILEQVAETLTNLLTSMRPNSEIEEQRPHFFSHLVSLLGQLKQEVDLDDVWDTYGSEEDH
;
A
#
# COMPACT_ATOMS: atom_id res chain seq x y z
N TYR A 1 -10.27 5.69 -20.53
CA TYR A 1 -9.67 6.99 -20.16
C TYR A 1 -10.48 8.06 -20.87
N GLN A 2 -11.17 8.92 -20.12
CA GLN A 2 -12.04 9.94 -20.69
C GLN A 2 -11.81 11.25 -19.95
N GLY A 3 -11.33 12.26 -20.69
CA GLY A 3 -11.12 13.61 -20.15
C GLY A 3 -10.19 13.67 -18.93
N GLY A 4 -9.13 12.84 -18.88
CA GLY A 4 -8.21 12.80 -17.73
C GLY A 4 -8.52 11.68 -16.73
N LYS A 5 -9.76 11.20 -16.67
CA LYS A 5 -10.22 10.22 -15.68
C LYS A 5 -10.11 8.78 -16.19
N ILE A 6 -9.72 7.87 -15.31
CA ILE A 6 -9.76 6.43 -15.57
C ILE A 6 -11.06 5.89 -14.98
N GLU A 7 -11.99 5.49 -15.85
CA GLU A 7 -13.26 4.95 -15.41
C GLU A 7 -13.13 3.51 -14.93
N HIS A 8 -12.48 2.66 -15.73
CA HIS A 8 -12.32 1.24 -15.47
C HIS A 8 -10.98 0.73 -16.02
N LEU A 9 -10.45 -0.29 -15.37
CA LEU A 9 -9.37 -1.14 -15.89
C LEU A 9 -9.97 -2.39 -16.51
N CYS A 10 -9.27 -2.94 -17.49
CA CYS A 10 -9.59 -4.22 -18.09
C CYS A 10 -8.38 -5.16 -17.97
N PRO A 11 -8.11 -5.72 -16.77
CA PRO A 11 -7.05 -6.71 -16.59
C PRO A 11 -7.36 -7.99 -17.37
N HIS A 12 -6.35 -8.83 -17.57
CA HIS A 12 -6.56 -10.18 -18.07
C HIS A 12 -7.21 -11.05 -16.98
N ASP A 13 -8.01 -12.05 -17.35
CA ASP A 13 -8.71 -12.89 -16.36
C ASP A 13 -7.72 -13.64 -15.45
N ASP A 14 -6.61 -14.11 -16.03
CA ASP A 14 -5.51 -14.77 -15.30
C ASP A 14 -4.56 -13.81 -14.56
N GLU A 15 -4.79 -12.50 -14.61
CA GLU A 15 -3.93 -11.53 -13.92
C GLU A 15 -4.26 -11.48 -12.42
N ASN A 16 -3.25 -11.72 -11.58
CA ASN A 16 -3.42 -11.62 -10.13
C ASN A 16 -3.56 -10.16 -9.66
N ALA A 17 -4.08 -10.00 -8.45
CA ALA A 17 -4.36 -8.69 -7.87
C ALA A 17 -3.09 -7.86 -7.61
N VAL A 18 -1.96 -8.49 -7.25
CA VAL A 18 -0.69 -7.77 -7.01
C VAL A 18 -0.19 -7.08 -8.29
N ALA A 19 -0.15 -7.82 -9.42
CA ALA A 19 0.22 -7.26 -10.71
C ALA A 19 -0.76 -6.19 -11.18
N THR A 20 -2.05 -6.43 -10.99
CA THR A 20 -3.10 -5.46 -11.32
C THR A 20 -2.97 -4.18 -10.48
N ASN A 21 -2.68 -4.29 -9.18
CA ASN A 21 -2.47 -3.16 -8.28
C ASN A 21 -1.25 -2.32 -8.64
N PHE A 22 -0.17 -2.96 -9.11
CA PHE A 22 0.98 -2.22 -9.65
C PHE A 22 0.58 -1.36 -10.86
N LYS A 23 -0.20 -1.94 -11.80
CA LYS A 23 -0.74 -1.20 -12.95
C LYS A 23 -1.70 -0.10 -12.54
N ARG A 24 -2.54 -0.33 -11.51
CA ARG A 24 -3.39 0.72 -10.90
C ARG A 24 -2.53 1.87 -10.42
N GLY A 25 -1.43 1.61 -9.71
CA GLY A 25 -0.51 2.65 -9.24
C GLY A 25 0.05 3.54 -10.36
N ILE A 26 0.47 2.93 -11.47
CA ILE A 26 0.92 3.68 -12.66
C ILE A 26 -0.21 4.54 -13.21
N LEU A 27 -1.37 3.96 -13.44
CA LEU A 27 -2.53 4.65 -14.00
C LEU A 27 -3.03 5.78 -13.09
N SER A 28 -3.01 5.59 -11.78
CA SER A 28 -3.36 6.61 -10.77
C SER A 28 -2.50 7.87 -10.85
N SER A 29 -1.22 7.73 -11.18
CA SER A 29 -0.32 8.89 -11.36
C SER A 29 -0.72 9.75 -12.57
N LEU A 30 -1.32 9.13 -13.61
CA LEU A 30 -1.79 9.81 -14.82
C LEU A 30 -3.23 10.33 -14.72
N GLN A 31 -3.97 9.94 -13.67
CA GLN A 31 -5.35 10.37 -13.49
C GLN A 31 -5.44 11.87 -13.19
N MET A 32 -6.39 12.53 -13.84
CA MET A 32 -6.77 13.91 -13.58
C MET A 32 -8.29 14.04 -13.55
N SER A 33 -8.82 14.57 -12.45
CA SER A 33 -10.27 14.74 -12.25
C SER A 33 -10.78 16.14 -12.58
N ILE A 34 -9.92 16.99 -13.15
CA ILE A 34 -10.29 18.31 -13.68
C ILE A 34 -10.34 18.26 -15.21
N SER A 35 -11.32 18.93 -15.81
CA SER A 35 -11.53 18.94 -17.26
C SER A 35 -10.99 20.20 -17.95
N ASN A 36 -10.77 21.28 -17.20
CA ASN A 36 -10.36 22.57 -17.73
C ASN A 36 -8.98 22.98 -17.22
N LEU A 37 -7.97 22.88 -18.10
CA LEU A 37 -6.59 23.32 -17.81
C LEU A 37 -6.37 24.82 -18.08
N ALA A 38 -7.38 25.55 -18.54
CA ALA A 38 -7.30 27.00 -18.70
C ALA A 38 -7.57 27.75 -17.38
N GLU A 39 -8.17 27.09 -16.40
CA GLU A 39 -8.41 27.65 -15.07
C GLU A 39 -7.09 27.74 -14.30
N ARG A 40 -6.68 28.98 -13.99
CA ARG A 40 -5.47 29.27 -13.21
C ARG A 40 -5.71 29.24 -11.70
N GLU A 41 -6.97 29.12 -11.30
CA GLU A 41 -7.36 29.02 -9.90
C GLU A 41 -7.13 27.60 -9.37
N GLN A 42 -6.97 27.51 -8.05
CA GLN A 42 -6.84 26.22 -7.40
C GLN A 42 -8.19 25.52 -7.35
N VAL A 43 -8.24 24.29 -7.87
CA VAL A 43 -9.46 23.48 -7.89
C VAL A 43 -9.32 22.34 -6.88
N ILE A 44 -10.36 22.12 -6.08
CA ILE A 44 -10.44 21.04 -5.10
C ILE A 44 -11.54 20.09 -5.53
N VAL A 45 -11.21 18.81 -5.68
CA VAL A 45 -12.15 17.75 -6.07
C VAL A 45 -11.93 16.49 -5.24
N GLN A 46 -12.96 15.66 -5.14
CA GLN A 46 -12.80 14.28 -4.64
C GLN A 46 -12.37 13.38 -5.80
N GLU A 47 -11.26 12.67 -5.61
CA GLU A 47 -10.72 11.74 -6.60
C GLU A 47 -10.61 10.35 -6.01
N SER A 48 -11.01 9.34 -6.79
CA SER A 48 -10.85 7.94 -6.40
C SER A 48 -9.80 7.25 -7.25
N ASP A 49 -8.80 6.64 -6.61
CA ASP A 49 -7.70 5.93 -7.26
C ASP A 49 -7.13 4.83 -6.35
N VAL A 50 -5.89 4.39 -6.61
CA VAL A 50 -5.23 3.33 -5.84
C VAL A 50 -5.13 3.65 -4.34
N SER A 51 -5.12 4.94 -3.96
CA SER A 51 -5.06 5.40 -2.57
C SER A 51 -6.42 5.49 -1.88
N GLY A 52 -7.51 5.15 -2.56
CA GLY A 52 -8.88 5.27 -2.06
C GLY A 52 -9.59 6.52 -2.58
N GLU A 53 -10.43 7.15 -1.75
CA GLU A 53 -11.06 8.45 -2.03
C GLU A 53 -10.31 9.57 -1.32
N CYS A 54 -9.77 10.53 -2.06
CA CYS A 54 -8.95 11.60 -1.51
C CYS A 54 -9.47 12.99 -1.89
N GLU A 55 -9.36 13.94 -0.96
CA GLU A 55 -9.39 15.36 -1.32
C GLU A 55 -8.14 15.65 -2.16
N THR A 56 -8.36 16.01 -3.42
CA THR A 56 -7.31 16.29 -4.38
C THR A 56 -7.36 17.73 -4.81
N ARG A 57 -6.21 18.39 -4.74
CA ARG A 57 -6.06 19.82 -5.02
C ARG A 57 -5.15 19.99 -6.23
N TYR A 58 -5.65 20.73 -7.21
CA TYR A 58 -4.98 20.99 -8.47
C TYR A 58 -4.61 22.47 -8.58
N THR A 59 -3.39 22.74 -9.00
CA THR A 59 -2.93 24.08 -9.39
C THR A 59 -2.30 23.98 -10.77
N VAL A 60 -2.84 24.71 -11.74
CA VAL A 60 -2.37 24.70 -13.13
C VAL A 60 -1.51 25.94 -13.40
N ILE A 61 -0.33 25.73 -13.96
CA ILE A 61 0.65 26.76 -14.30
C ILE A 61 0.92 26.65 -15.80
N GLN A 62 0.52 27.67 -16.56
CA GLN A 62 0.87 27.79 -17.97
C GLN A 62 2.31 28.30 -18.08
N LEU A 63 3.13 27.59 -18.85
CA LEU A 63 4.57 27.88 -18.98
C LEU A 63 4.91 28.62 -20.28
N ASP A 64 3.90 29.15 -20.97
CA ASP A 64 3.94 29.81 -22.29
C ASP A 64 5.33 30.18 -22.82
N ASN A 65 5.77 29.46 -23.86
CA ASN A 65 6.72 29.91 -24.86
C ASN A 65 6.12 29.54 -26.24
N GLU A 66 6.15 30.48 -27.18
CA GLU A 66 5.35 30.57 -28.42
C GLU A 66 5.45 29.37 -29.41
N GLU A 67 6.23 28.33 -29.12
CA GLU A 67 6.42 27.18 -30.02
C GLU A 67 5.81 25.86 -29.51
N ASN A 68 5.53 25.71 -28.21
CA ASN A 68 4.94 24.48 -27.65
C ASN A 68 4.06 24.81 -26.45
N SER A 69 2.75 24.53 -26.56
CA SER A 69 1.79 24.71 -25.46
C SER A 69 2.15 23.76 -24.30
N ARG A 70 2.94 24.27 -23.35
CA ARG A 70 3.42 23.53 -22.19
C ARG A 70 2.66 23.96 -20.94
N VAL A 71 2.10 22.98 -20.26
CA VAL A 71 1.31 23.17 -19.03
C VAL A 71 1.92 22.34 -17.92
N MET A 72 2.10 22.93 -16.75
CA MET A 72 2.49 22.23 -15.54
C MET A 72 1.30 22.15 -14.59
N VAL A 73 1.01 20.97 -14.09
CA VAL A 73 -0.06 20.72 -13.13
C VAL A 73 0.56 20.20 -11.84
N ASN A 74 0.35 20.92 -10.75
CA ASN A 74 0.66 20.46 -9.41
C ASN A 74 -0.60 19.83 -8.81
N LYS A 75 -0.50 18.58 -8.41
CA LYS A 75 -1.58 17.78 -7.84
C LYS A 75 -1.17 17.34 -6.44
N THR A 76 -1.95 17.68 -5.42
CA THR A 76 -1.72 17.19 -4.05
C THR A 76 -2.93 16.43 -3.55
N LYS A 77 -2.69 15.34 -2.82
CA LYS A 77 -3.72 14.54 -2.17
C LYS A 77 -3.50 14.50 -0.67
N ASN A 78 -4.57 14.74 0.07
CA ASN A 78 -4.62 14.62 1.51
C ASN A 78 -5.93 13.92 1.92
N ASN A 79 -6.03 13.52 3.19
CA ASN A 79 -7.25 12.98 3.77
C ASN A 79 -7.83 11.79 2.98
N CYS A 80 -6.96 10.95 2.42
CA CYS A 80 -7.36 9.77 1.67
C CYS A 80 -8.05 8.77 2.59
N ARG A 81 -9.28 8.39 2.23
CA ARG A 81 -10.05 7.35 2.88
C ARG A 81 -9.93 6.09 2.04
N ALA A 82 -9.22 5.10 2.58
CA ALA A 82 -9.25 3.77 2.02
C ALA A 82 -10.44 3.03 2.62
N ASP A 83 -11.32 2.48 1.78
CA ASP A 83 -12.42 1.61 2.22
C ASP A 83 -11.92 0.21 2.63
N THR A 84 -10.60 -0.03 2.55
CA THR A 84 -9.97 -1.30 2.90
C THR A 84 -9.66 -1.36 4.40
N HIS A 85 -10.33 -2.30 5.07
CA HIS A 85 -9.99 -2.74 6.41
C HIS A 85 -8.60 -3.39 6.38
N PHE A 86 -7.63 -2.85 7.13
CA PHE A 86 -6.35 -3.52 7.33
C PHE A 86 -6.55 -4.60 8.41
N PRO A 87 -6.54 -5.90 8.06
CA PRO A 87 -6.83 -6.97 9.04
C PRO A 87 -5.76 -7.09 10.13
N TYR A 88 -4.58 -6.52 9.93
CA TYR A 88 -3.44 -6.63 10.84
C TYR A 88 -3.21 -5.42 11.74
N ILE A 89 -4.03 -4.36 11.62
CA ILE A 89 -4.05 -3.33 12.67
C ILE A 89 -4.98 -3.88 13.75
N PRO A 90 -4.47 -4.18 14.97
CA PRO A 90 -5.33 -4.68 16.04
C PRO A 90 -6.42 -3.65 16.33
N TYR A 91 -7.63 -3.92 15.85
CA TYR A 91 -8.82 -3.17 16.20
C TYR A 91 -9.13 -3.50 17.66
N SER A 92 -8.84 -2.59 18.59
CA SER A 92 -9.39 -2.72 19.93
C SER A 92 -10.86 -2.31 19.88
N GLN A 93 -11.77 -3.31 19.94
CA GLN A 93 -13.22 -3.07 19.95
C GLN A 93 -13.73 -2.36 21.23
N HIS A 94 -12.82 -1.90 22.10
CA HIS A 94 -13.12 -1.31 23.41
C HIS A 94 -12.67 0.15 23.55
N THR A 95 -12.57 0.95 22.48
CA THR A 95 -12.32 2.40 22.61
C THR A 95 -13.63 3.19 22.65
N SER A 96 -14.44 2.99 23.70
CA SER A 96 -15.62 3.82 23.98
C SER A 96 -15.33 4.98 24.94
N ASN A 97 -14.06 5.38 25.11
CA ASN A 97 -13.70 6.44 26.04
C ASN A 97 -12.82 7.50 25.35
N THR A 98 -13.26 8.76 25.50
CA THR A 98 -12.86 9.99 24.80
C THR A 98 -11.39 10.42 24.92
N TYR A 99 -10.50 9.57 25.47
CA TYR A 99 -9.09 9.90 25.66
C TYR A 99 -8.07 8.81 25.27
N ASN A 100 -8.51 7.60 24.91
CA ASN A 100 -7.59 6.47 24.62
C ASN A 100 -7.87 5.80 23.27
N SER A 101 -7.65 6.53 22.16
CA SER A 101 -7.41 5.92 20.84
C SER A 101 -5.91 5.94 20.57
N GLU A 102 -5.16 5.14 21.32
CA GLU A 102 -3.70 4.97 21.21
C GLU A 102 -3.29 4.16 19.97
N VAL A 103 -3.92 4.44 18.82
CA VAL A 103 -3.48 3.92 17.53
C VAL A 103 -2.55 4.99 16.94
N PRO A 104 -1.36 4.64 16.42
CA PRO A 104 -0.57 5.60 15.68
C PRO A 104 -1.43 6.21 14.57
N LEU A 105 -1.57 7.54 14.59
CA LEU A 105 -2.27 8.25 13.53
C LEU A 105 -1.39 8.16 12.29
N PHE A 106 -1.92 7.57 11.22
CA PHE A 106 -1.22 7.48 9.95
C PHE A 106 -1.45 8.77 9.16
N GLY A 107 -0.39 9.52 8.89
CA GLY A 107 -0.40 10.62 7.94
C GLY A 107 -0.08 10.10 6.55
N ASN A 108 -0.90 10.41 5.55
CA ASN A 108 -0.58 10.14 4.15
C ASN A 108 -0.76 11.40 3.32
N LYS A 109 0.34 11.85 2.72
CA LYS A 109 0.36 13.01 1.83
C LYS A 109 1.03 12.64 0.52
N GLN A 110 0.39 12.98 -0.59
CA GLN A 110 0.94 12.79 -1.92
C GLN A 110 1.04 14.12 -2.65
N SER A 111 2.15 14.34 -3.33
CA SER A 111 2.37 15.51 -4.20
C SER A 111 2.94 15.05 -5.52
N CYS A 112 2.31 15.47 -6.61
CA CYS A 112 2.69 15.17 -7.97
C CYS A 112 2.88 16.46 -8.78
N GLN A 113 3.92 16.50 -9.59
CA GLN A 113 4.13 17.49 -10.62
C GLN A 113 4.02 16.82 -11.99
N MET A 114 3.11 17.30 -12.82
CA MET A 114 2.81 16.75 -14.12
C MET A 114 3.11 17.80 -15.19
N THR A 115 3.88 17.45 -16.21
CA THR A 115 4.17 18.31 -17.36
C THR A 115 3.47 17.77 -18.59
N LEU A 116 2.62 18.59 -19.16
CA LEU A 116 1.91 18.35 -20.41
C LEU A 116 2.54 19.20 -21.51
N THR A 117 2.90 18.58 -22.63
CA THR A 117 3.41 19.29 -23.82
C THR A 117 2.59 18.85 -25.02
N SER A 118 1.99 19.81 -25.72
CA SER A 118 1.16 19.56 -26.91
C SER A 118 0.03 18.53 -26.69
N GLY A 119 -0.56 18.53 -25.49
CA GLY A 119 -1.67 17.64 -25.12
C GLY A 119 -1.27 16.25 -24.64
N VAL A 120 0.02 15.92 -24.55
CA VAL A 120 0.51 14.62 -24.07
C VAL A 120 1.33 14.80 -22.79
N TRP A 121 1.20 13.88 -21.83
CA TRP A 121 2.04 13.87 -20.63
C TRP A 121 3.49 13.55 -21.01
N GLU A 122 4.36 14.53 -20.87
CA GLU A 122 5.79 14.39 -21.08
C GLU A 122 6.47 13.81 -19.84
N ARG A 123 6.03 14.27 -18.66
CA ARG A 123 6.62 13.91 -17.37
C ARG A 123 5.58 13.91 -16.27
N VAL A 124 5.62 12.91 -15.39
CA VAL A 124 4.86 12.89 -14.13
C VAL A 124 5.80 12.44 -13.03
N GLU A 125 5.99 13.29 -12.02
CA GLU A 125 6.84 13.00 -10.86
C GLU A 125 6.00 13.12 -9.60
N CYS A 126 5.94 12.07 -8.81
CA CYS A 126 5.16 12.03 -7.58
C CYS A 126 6.02 11.62 -6.40
N THR A 127 5.80 12.27 -5.27
CA THR A 127 6.34 11.90 -3.96
C THR A 127 5.18 11.69 -3.01
N GLN A 128 5.20 10.55 -2.33
CA GLN A 128 4.27 10.20 -1.27
C GLN A 128 5.03 10.06 0.04
N GLU A 129 4.49 10.65 1.10
CA GLU A 129 5.02 10.59 2.45
C GLU A 129 3.97 9.91 3.32
N LEU A 130 4.35 8.76 3.89
CA LEU A 130 3.58 8.03 4.89
C LEU A 130 4.26 8.25 6.25
N THR A 131 3.55 8.83 7.21
CA THR A 131 4.04 9.02 8.58
C THR A 131 3.23 8.19 9.55
N VAL A 132 3.93 7.69 10.58
CA VAL A 132 3.34 7.09 11.76
C VAL A 132 3.53 8.11 12.86
N ASP A 133 2.47 8.82 13.23
CA ASP A 133 2.57 9.89 14.20
C ASP A 133 2.80 9.32 15.60
N LYS A 134 3.51 10.10 16.42
CA LYS A 134 3.72 9.77 17.82
C LYS A 134 2.43 9.89 18.62
N ALA A 135 2.37 9.17 19.74
CA ALA A 135 1.32 9.37 20.71
C ALA A 135 1.27 10.85 21.15
N PRO A 136 0.09 11.43 21.41
CA PRO A 136 -0.06 12.87 21.70
C PRO A 136 0.76 13.42 22.88
N TRP A 137 1.30 12.54 23.72
CA TRP A 137 2.06 12.86 24.94
C TRP A 137 3.58 12.68 24.81
N ASP A 138 4.09 12.24 23.64
CA ASP A 138 5.54 12.19 23.39
C ASP A 138 6.06 13.57 22.96
N PHE A 139 6.75 14.26 23.87
CA PHE A 139 7.35 15.58 23.68
C PHE A 139 8.74 15.55 23.01
N GLY A 140 9.09 14.46 22.33
CA GLY A 140 10.34 14.34 21.59
C GLY A 140 10.49 15.36 20.44
N SER A 141 11.73 15.55 19.97
CA SER A 141 12.09 16.54 18.95
C SER A 141 11.52 16.30 17.54
N HIS A 142 11.03 15.09 17.26
CA HIS A 142 10.45 14.70 15.98
C HIS A 142 8.97 14.40 16.16
N ALA A 143 8.13 14.85 15.23
CA ALA A 143 6.67 14.71 15.28
C ALA A 143 6.16 13.29 14.94
N TYR A 144 6.99 12.45 14.32
CA TYR A 144 6.64 11.10 13.85
C TYR A 144 7.56 10.02 14.44
N LEU A 145 7.02 8.80 14.61
CA LEU A 145 7.73 7.58 15.01
C LEU A 145 8.51 6.97 13.85
N ALA A 146 7.87 6.91 12.68
CA ALA A 146 8.44 6.39 11.46
C ALA A 146 7.89 7.19 10.28
N SER A 147 8.71 7.32 9.23
CA SER A 147 8.27 7.87 7.96
C SER A 147 8.79 7.03 6.81
N THR A 148 7.98 6.91 5.77
CA THR A 148 8.35 6.24 4.52
C THR A 148 8.04 7.19 3.38
N THR A 149 9.04 7.42 2.52
CA THR A 149 8.89 8.25 1.33
C THR A 149 8.98 7.38 0.10
N VAL A 150 7.97 7.46 -0.76
CA VAL A 150 7.92 6.77 -2.05
C VAL A 150 7.96 7.81 -3.15
N SER A 151 8.90 7.65 -4.08
CA SER A 151 9.00 8.52 -5.25
C SER A 151 8.79 7.72 -6.53
N SER A 152 8.08 8.31 -7.48
CA SER A 152 7.85 7.74 -8.81
C SER A 152 8.04 8.79 -9.89
N SER A 153 8.58 8.38 -11.03
CA SER A 153 8.79 9.23 -12.20
C SER A 153 8.38 8.48 -13.46
N LEU A 154 7.50 9.10 -14.25
CA LEU A 154 7.11 8.64 -15.58
C LEU A 154 7.61 9.67 -16.59
N LEU A 155 8.37 9.21 -17.58
CA LEU A 155 8.96 10.04 -18.63
C LEU A 155 8.58 9.47 -19.99
N LEU A 156 7.96 10.29 -20.82
CA LEU A 156 7.69 9.93 -22.21
C LEU A 156 9.01 9.92 -22.99
N HIS A 157 9.45 8.74 -23.40
CA HIS A 157 10.55 8.61 -24.37
C HIS A 157 9.97 8.57 -25.77
N THR A 158 10.28 9.57 -26.58
CA THR A 158 9.91 9.63 -27.99
C THR A 158 10.73 8.60 -28.77
N THR A 159 10.14 7.44 -29.02
CA THR A 159 10.50 6.65 -30.21
C THR A 159 9.29 6.65 -31.12
N PRO A 160 9.38 7.19 -32.35
CA PRO A 160 8.34 7.02 -33.33
C PRO A 160 8.43 5.58 -33.82
N TYR A 161 7.87 4.65 -33.05
CA TYR A 161 7.49 3.37 -33.61
C TYR A 161 6.02 3.52 -33.98
N ASP A 162 5.76 3.65 -35.28
CA ASP A 162 4.51 3.18 -35.88
C ASP A 162 4.42 1.68 -35.58
N ALA A 163 4.07 1.35 -34.34
CA ALA A 163 3.55 0.05 -34.03
C ALA A 163 2.20 0.00 -34.76
N GLN A 164 2.23 -0.43 -36.02
CA GLN A 164 1.14 -1.20 -36.61
C GLN A 164 1.02 -2.52 -35.85
N ASP A 165 0.94 -2.47 -34.52
CA ASP A 165 0.35 -3.54 -33.77
C ASP A 165 -1.13 -3.36 -33.99
N THR A 166 -1.65 -4.15 -34.93
CA THR A 166 -2.98 -4.72 -34.80
C THR A 166 -3.19 -4.99 -33.32
N PHE A 167 -3.92 -4.12 -32.64
CA PHE A 167 -4.46 -4.38 -31.32
C PHE A 167 -5.21 -5.68 -31.52
N LEU A 168 -4.57 -6.80 -31.16
CA LEU A 168 -5.14 -8.11 -31.38
C LEU A 168 -6.50 -7.99 -30.71
N GLN A 169 -7.56 -8.11 -31.51
CA GLN A 169 -8.93 -8.32 -31.02
C GLN A 169 -8.98 -9.73 -30.37
N GLY A 170 -8.04 -10.00 -29.47
CA GLY A 170 -7.93 -11.19 -28.68
C GLY A 170 -8.78 -10.97 -27.45
N SER A 171 -9.94 -11.62 -27.46
CA SER A 171 -10.95 -11.67 -26.39
C SER A 171 -11.47 -10.31 -25.93
N GLN A 172 -12.79 -10.11 -25.98
CA GLN A 172 -13.41 -9.04 -25.21
C GLN A 172 -12.95 -9.20 -23.75
N ARG A 173 -12.14 -8.26 -23.23
CA ARG A 173 -11.82 -8.22 -21.81
C ARG A 173 -13.12 -7.89 -21.07
N GLN A 174 -13.75 -8.90 -20.51
CA GLN A 174 -15.06 -8.78 -19.86
C GLN A 174 -14.92 -8.18 -18.46
N ARG A 175 -13.79 -8.47 -17.80
CA ARG A 175 -13.47 -7.99 -16.46
C ARG A 175 -13.23 -6.49 -16.48
N ARG A 176 -14.13 -5.74 -15.83
CA ARG A 176 -14.02 -4.29 -15.62
C ARG A 176 -13.85 -4.01 -14.15
N GLU A 177 -12.76 -3.35 -13.79
CA GLU A 177 -12.42 -3.10 -12.40
C GLU A 177 -12.19 -1.62 -12.13
N SER A 178 -12.36 -1.23 -10.87
CA SER A 178 -12.03 0.13 -10.45
C SER A 178 -10.51 0.33 -10.31
N LEU A 179 -10.09 1.60 -10.29
CA LEU A 179 -8.72 2.00 -10.03
C LEU A 179 -8.29 1.82 -8.57
N ARG A 180 -9.23 1.52 -7.65
CA ARG A 180 -8.92 1.28 -6.25
C ARG A 180 -8.09 0.01 -6.07
N MET A 181 -7.18 0.06 -5.11
CA MET A 181 -6.37 -1.10 -4.75
C MET A 181 -7.26 -2.25 -4.29
N ASP A 182 -6.99 -3.44 -4.83
CA ASP A 182 -7.59 -4.69 -4.37
C ASP A 182 -6.64 -5.34 -3.35
N LEU A 183 -6.80 -4.97 -2.08
CA LEU A 183 -5.93 -5.45 -1.01
C LEU A 183 -6.24 -6.91 -0.65
N GLU A 184 -7.53 -7.27 -0.63
CA GLU A 184 -7.99 -8.63 -0.31
C GLU A 184 -7.51 -9.64 -1.36
N GLY A 185 -7.68 -9.34 -2.65
CA GLY A 185 -7.15 -10.19 -3.71
C GLY A 185 -5.63 -10.27 -3.69
N ALA A 186 -4.93 -9.20 -3.30
CA ALA A 186 -3.48 -9.21 -3.17
C ALA A 186 -3.01 -10.07 -1.99
N MET A 187 -3.73 -10.02 -0.87
CA MET A 187 -3.50 -10.88 0.28
C MET A 187 -3.71 -12.35 -0.06
N HIS A 188 -4.81 -12.71 -0.72
CA HIS A 188 -5.05 -14.09 -1.14
C HIS A 188 -4.00 -14.60 -2.14
N ALA A 189 -3.52 -13.73 -3.03
CA ALA A 189 -2.43 -14.07 -3.93
C ALA A 189 -1.10 -14.30 -3.19
N ASP A 190 -0.85 -13.57 -2.10
CA ASP A 190 0.31 -13.76 -1.24
C ASP A 190 0.20 -15.02 -0.36
N GLU A 191 -0.99 -15.27 0.20
CA GLU A 191 -1.32 -16.50 0.94
C GLU A 191 -1.09 -17.75 0.10
N ALA A 192 -1.53 -17.73 -1.16
CA ALA A 192 -1.30 -18.84 -2.09
C ALA A 192 0.20 -19.08 -2.38
N ARG A 193 1.06 -18.05 -2.24
CA ARG A 193 2.53 -18.20 -2.31
C ARG A 193 3.10 -18.72 -0.99
N GLN A 194 2.61 -18.24 0.15
CA GLN A 194 3.05 -18.66 1.49
C GLN A 194 2.64 -20.09 1.85
N HIS A 195 1.57 -20.64 1.26
CA HIS A 195 1.22 -22.07 1.41
C HIS A 195 2.34 -23.02 0.95
N GLN A 196 3.35 -22.51 0.26
CA GLN A 196 4.52 -23.27 -0.17
C GLN A 196 5.71 -23.17 0.81
N GLU A 197 5.62 -22.34 1.86
CA GLU A 197 6.66 -22.05 2.87
C GLU A 197 6.31 -22.50 4.31
N SER A 198 5.16 -23.14 4.55
CA SER A 198 4.73 -23.57 5.91
C SER A 198 5.78 -24.40 6.66
N SER A 199 6.57 -25.22 5.96
CA SER A 199 7.64 -26.01 6.58
C SER A 199 8.75 -25.16 7.20
N GLU A 200 9.10 -24.02 6.59
CA GLU A 200 10.14 -23.12 7.11
C GLU A 200 9.63 -22.31 8.30
N ILE A 201 8.33 -21.98 8.29
CA ILE A 201 7.69 -21.28 9.41
C ILE A 201 7.60 -22.20 10.62
N LEU A 202 7.24 -23.48 10.44
CA LEU A 202 7.19 -24.47 11.53
C LEU A 202 8.58 -24.69 12.17
N GLU A 203 9.65 -24.71 11.37
CA GLU A 203 11.02 -24.79 11.88
C GLU A 203 11.39 -23.56 12.74
N GLN A 204 11.03 -22.37 12.28
CA GLN A 204 11.24 -21.12 13.04
C GLN A 204 10.42 -21.08 14.33
N VAL A 205 9.19 -21.61 14.32
CA VAL A 205 8.36 -21.73 15.53
C VAL A 205 9.04 -22.64 16.56
N ALA A 206 9.53 -23.80 16.12
CA ALA A 206 10.22 -24.76 16.98
C ALA A 206 11.49 -24.16 17.62
N GLU A 207 12.32 -23.48 16.82
CA GLU A 207 13.51 -22.77 17.32
C GLU A 207 13.15 -21.68 18.33
N THR A 208 12.14 -20.86 18.01
CA THR A 208 11.71 -19.75 18.87
C THR A 208 11.13 -20.25 20.20
N LEU A 209 10.35 -21.33 20.20
CA LEU A 209 9.86 -21.98 21.41
C LEU A 209 11.02 -22.50 22.27
N THR A 210 12.02 -23.13 21.66
CA THR A 210 13.21 -23.63 22.37
C THR A 210 14.00 -22.50 23.04
N ASN A 211 14.17 -21.38 22.34
CA ASN A 211 14.83 -20.18 22.88
C ASN A 211 14.02 -19.56 24.02
N LEU A 212 12.69 -19.52 23.89
CA LEU A 212 11.79 -19.02 24.93
C LEU A 212 11.88 -19.90 26.20
N LEU A 213 11.79 -21.23 26.06
CA LEU A 213 11.96 -22.19 27.17
C LEU A 213 13.32 -22.01 27.86
N THR A 214 14.39 -21.84 27.07
CA THR A 214 15.74 -21.61 27.60
C THR A 214 15.82 -20.29 28.38
N SER A 215 15.18 -19.23 27.89
CA SER A 215 15.13 -17.91 28.54
C SER A 215 14.35 -17.88 29.86
N MET A 216 13.50 -18.89 30.12
CA MET A 216 12.76 -19.01 31.37
C MET A 216 13.58 -19.65 32.50
N ARG A 217 14.74 -20.24 32.20
CA ARG A 217 15.63 -20.81 33.23
C ARG A 217 16.33 -19.70 34.03
N PRO A 218 16.43 -19.82 35.36
CA PRO A 218 17.10 -18.82 36.18
C PRO A 218 18.58 -18.71 35.81
N ASN A 219 19.10 -17.46 35.69
CA ASN A 219 20.47 -17.14 35.28
C ASN A 219 20.82 -17.52 33.82
N SER A 220 19.83 -17.64 32.93
CA SER A 220 20.12 -17.79 31.50
C SER A 220 20.70 -16.50 30.91
N GLU A 221 21.67 -16.62 30.00
CA GLU A 221 22.30 -15.47 29.33
C GLU A 221 21.32 -14.68 28.43
N ILE A 222 20.16 -15.28 28.12
CA ILE A 222 19.15 -14.75 27.18
C ILE A 222 17.85 -14.35 27.87
N GLU A 223 17.82 -14.26 29.21
CA GLU A 223 16.63 -13.90 29.99
C GLU A 223 16.04 -12.54 29.55
N GLU A 224 16.87 -11.55 29.25
CA GLU A 224 16.44 -10.22 28.81
C GLU A 224 15.73 -10.24 27.44
N GLN A 225 15.92 -11.29 26.64
CA GLN A 225 15.32 -11.44 25.31
C GLN A 225 13.95 -12.12 25.34
N ARG A 226 13.47 -12.57 26.51
CA ARG A 226 12.16 -13.24 26.64
C ARG A 226 11.00 -12.49 25.99
N PRO A 227 10.84 -11.15 26.13
CA PRO A 227 9.77 -10.42 25.45
C PRO A 227 9.90 -10.43 23.93
N HIS A 228 11.13 -10.48 23.41
CA HIS A 228 11.41 -10.55 21.98
C HIS A 228 11.07 -11.93 21.40
N PHE A 229 11.47 -13.01 22.07
CA PHE A 229 11.10 -14.37 21.65
C PHE A 229 9.58 -14.57 21.67
N PHE A 230 8.90 -14.05 22.69
CA PHE A 230 7.44 -14.13 22.76
C PHE A 230 6.75 -13.34 21.64
N SER A 231 7.18 -12.11 21.36
CA SER A 231 6.58 -11.32 20.28
C SER A 231 6.86 -11.92 18.90
N HIS A 232 8.06 -12.48 18.70
CA HIS A 232 8.42 -13.19 17.48
C HIS A 232 7.57 -14.46 17.30
N LEU A 233 7.38 -15.26 18.36
CA LEU A 233 6.52 -16.44 18.34
C LEU A 233 5.08 -16.07 17.95
N VAL A 234 4.49 -15.05 18.57
CA VAL A 234 3.12 -14.58 18.22
C VAL A 234 3.04 -14.17 16.75
N SER A 235 4.08 -13.50 16.23
CA SER A 235 4.14 -13.13 14.81
C SER A 235 4.26 -14.33 13.86
N LEU A 236 4.96 -15.39 14.26
CA LEU A 236 5.09 -16.63 13.48
C LEU A 236 3.77 -17.43 13.50
N LEU A 237 3.17 -17.58 14.68
CA LEU A 237 1.87 -18.26 14.84
C LEU A 237 0.76 -17.54 14.06
N GLY A 238 0.79 -16.21 13.98
CA GLY A 238 -0.14 -15.43 13.16
C GLY A 238 -0.01 -15.68 11.65
N GLN A 239 1.07 -16.31 11.19
CA GLN A 239 1.27 -16.70 9.80
C GLN A 239 0.81 -18.14 9.52
N LEU A 240 0.70 -18.98 10.55
CA LEU A 240 0.12 -20.32 10.45
C LEU A 240 -1.40 -20.19 10.32
N LYS A 241 -1.94 -20.57 9.15
CA LYS A 241 -3.37 -20.39 8.82
C LYS A 241 -4.17 -21.69 8.82
N GLN A 242 -3.52 -22.84 8.84
CA GLN A 242 -4.20 -24.13 8.91
C GLN A 242 -4.30 -24.59 10.36
N GLU A 243 -5.48 -25.05 10.76
CA GLU A 243 -5.67 -25.68 12.09
C GLU A 243 -4.69 -26.85 12.29
N VAL A 244 -4.41 -27.60 11.22
CA VAL A 244 -3.46 -28.72 11.24
C VAL A 244 -2.04 -28.29 11.61
N ASP A 245 -1.57 -27.12 11.15
CA ASP A 245 -0.23 -26.62 11.48
C ASP A 245 -0.12 -26.26 12.98
N LEU A 246 -1.21 -25.74 13.56
CA LEU A 246 -1.28 -25.41 14.98
C LEU A 246 -1.45 -26.65 15.84
N ASP A 247 -2.21 -27.64 15.37
CA ASP A 247 -2.38 -28.94 16.02
C ASP A 247 -1.03 -29.70 16.04
N ASP A 248 -0.24 -29.68 14.96
CA ASP A 248 1.09 -30.30 14.92
C ASP A 248 2.06 -29.64 15.92
N VAL A 249 2.03 -28.31 16.04
CA VAL A 249 2.81 -27.58 17.06
C VAL A 249 2.31 -27.95 18.47
N TRP A 250 0.99 -28.00 18.67
CA TRP A 250 0.39 -28.34 19.95
C TRP A 250 0.67 -29.78 20.37
N ASP A 251 0.63 -30.74 19.46
CA ASP A 251 0.91 -32.15 19.77
C ASP A 251 2.39 -32.37 20.11
N THR A 252 3.27 -31.64 19.43
CA THR A 252 4.73 -31.71 19.64
C THR A 252 5.15 -31.14 21.00
N TYR A 253 4.55 -30.02 21.43
CA TYR A 253 4.97 -29.31 22.64
C TYR A 253 3.97 -29.36 23.80
N GLY A 254 2.73 -29.74 23.55
CA GLY A 254 1.67 -29.87 24.55
C GLY A 254 1.65 -31.24 25.25
N SER A 255 2.40 -32.21 24.72
CA SER A 255 2.56 -33.54 25.32
C SER A 255 3.76 -33.66 26.27
N GLU A 256 4.56 -32.61 26.45
CA GLU A 256 5.47 -32.49 27.60
C GLU A 256 4.65 -32.18 28.87
N GLU A 257 3.86 -33.17 29.32
CA GLU A 257 3.51 -33.33 30.73
C GLU A 257 4.80 -33.65 31.50
N ASP A 258 5.61 -32.62 31.77
CA ASP A 258 6.55 -32.64 32.87
C ASP A 258 6.10 -31.60 33.91
N HIS A 259 5.58 -32.16 35.01
CA HIS A 259 5.38 -31.53 36.31
C HIS A 259 6.66 -30.92 36.88
#